data_AF-A0A9Q3FV81-F1
#
_entry.id   AF-A0A9Q3FV81-F1
#
_cell.length_a   1.000
_cell.length_b   1.000
_cell.length_c   1.000
_cell.angle_alpha   90.00
_cell.angle_beta   90.00
_cell.angle_gamma   90.00
#
_symmetry.space_group_name_H-M   'P 1'
#
loop_
_entity.id
_entity.type
_entity.pdbx_description
1 polymer ?
#
loop_
_entity_poly.entity_id
_entity_poly.type
_entity_poly.pdbx_seq_one_letter_code
_entity_poly.pdbx_strand_id
1 'polypeptide(L)'
;MKDCKYPSLSSKLDEIWKKAYDEGRFHLLDGILYHRTKHTCVMALTDRTLINTILHEGHDSVAAGHLSEDRTLERVKTCSWWTNWKKDVAEYCQTCDRCQKANRATGKKFGMMIQIQEPKSPWEIVHMDWVTALPPGGERTMDTAIVIWNKAISHKGLFQSIISDRDPRFTSVLWTNLHNLFGTKLSFSTTYHSKTDGLAERMIQALEDMIRTFCAYGLEFKDSDDFVHYWCTLMPALKLAYKTSIHSTTGKTPAMLENGWNPRLPYDTLKRT
;
A
#
# COMPACT_ATOMS: atom_id res chain seq x y z
N MET A 1 -34.07 6.47 -9.61
CA MET A 1 -33.50 7.57 -10.43
C MET A 1 -33.69 7.20 -11.89
N LYS A 2 -34.24 8.11 -12.70
CA LYS A 2 -34.58 7.83 -14.10
C LYS A 2 -33.30 7.76 -14.95
N ASP A 3 -33.19 6.73 -15.77
CA ASP A 3 -32.15 6.58 -16.80
C ASP A 3 -32.36 7.63 -17.90
N CYS A 4 -31.81 8.82 -17.70
CA CYS A 4 -31.85 9.87 -18.71
C CYS A 4 -30.70 9.66 -19.70
N LYS A 5 -30.95 8.88 -20.77
CA LYS A 5 -30.12 8.96 -21.97
C LYS A 5 -30.30 10.37 -22.57
N TYR A 6 -29.22 11.13 -22.70
CA TYR A 6 -29.14 12.45 -23.36
C TYR A 6 -28.79 12.30 -24.86
N PRO A 7 -29.77 12.36 -25.78
CA PRO A 7 -29.54 12.06 -27.19
C PRO A 7 -28.55 13.01 -27.88
N SER A 8 -28.43 14.25 -27.38
CA SER A 8 -27.51 15.27 -27.88
C SER A 8 -26.05 15.04 -27.51
N LEU A 9 -25.75 14.15 -26.55
CA LEU A 9 -24.39 13.84 -26.13
C LEU A 9 -23.77 12.75 -27.03
N SER A 10 -24.56 11.74 -27.43
CA SER A 10 -24.11 10.57 -28.23
C SER A 10 -23.42 10.95 -29.56
N SER A 11 -23.83 12.06 -30.20
CA SER A 11 -23.27 12.51 -31.48
C SER A 11 -21.91 13.23 -31.36
N LYS A 12 -21.50 13.62 -30.15
CA LYS A 12 -20.25 14.33 -29.87
C LYS A 12 -19.19 13.48 -29.16
N LEU A 13 -19.53 12.24 -28.83
CA LEU A 13 -18.67 11.33 -28.09
C LEU A 13 -17.82 10.49 -29.05
N ASP A 14 -16.53 10.36 -28.75
CA ASP A 14 -15.66 9.43 -29.45
C ASP A 14 -16.20 7.99 -29.33
N GLU A 15 -15.80 7.12 -30.25
CA GLU A 15 -16.36 5.77 -30.42
C GLU A 15 -16.38 4.92 -29.13
N ILE A 16 -15.35 5.06 -28.29
CA ILE A 16 -15.25 4.34 -27.00
C ILE A 16 -16.28 4.87 -25.98
N TRP A 17 -16.44 6.19 -25.91
CA TRP A 17 -17.43 6.82 -25.05
C TRP A 17 -18.85 6.49 -25.52
N LYS A 18 -19.06 6.47 -26.84
CA LYS A 18 -20.34 6.13 -27.45
C LYS A 18 -20.76 4.70 -27.13
N LYS A 19 -19.84 3.73 -27.23
CA LYS A 19 -20.10 2.33 -26.85
C LYS A 19 -20.55 2.18 -25.39
N ALA A 20 -19.81 2.76 -24.45
CA ALA A 20 -20.16 2.68 -23.03
C ALA A 20 -21.46 3.46 -22.70
N TYR A 21 -21.74 4.53 -23.45
CA TYR A 21 -22.97 5.30 -23.37
C TYR A 21 -24.19 4.53 -23.89
N ASP A 22 -24.06 3.85 -25.03
CA ASP A 22 -25.13 3.04 -25.62
C ASP A 22 -25.49 1.85 -24.71
N GLU A 23 -24.48 1.27 -24.05
CA GLU A 23 -24.60 0.26 -23.00
C GLU A 23 -25.23 0.78 -21.69
N GLY A 24 -25.57 2.08 -21.62
CA GLY A 24 -26.23 2.70 -20.46
C GLY A 24 -25.33 2.81 -19.23
N ARG A 25 -24.01 2.84 -19.41
CA ARG A 25 -23.04 2.88 -18.30
C ARG A 25 -22.71 4.28 -17.81
N PHE A 26 -23.38 5.32 -18.30
CA PHE A 26 -23.16 6.68 -17.82
C PHE A 26 -24.40 7.32 -17.20
N HIS A 27 -24.18 8.05 -16.12
CA HIS A 27 -25.19 8.87 -15.45
C HIS A 27 -24.68 10.29 -15.28
N LEU A 28 -25.49 11.28 -15.60
CA LEU A 28 -25.19 12.68 -15.33
C LEU A 28 -25.85 13.09 -14.01
N LEU A 29 -25.07 13.61 -13.08
CA LEU A 29 -25.55 14.15 -11.80
C LEU A 29 -24.83 15.47 -11.55
N ASP A 30 -25.60 16.54 -11.31
CA ASP A 30 -25.08 17.89 -11.02
C ASP A 30 -24.03 18.40 -12.02
N GLY A 31 -24.21 18.05 -13.30
CA GLY A 31 -23.29 18.43 -14.38
C GLY A 31 -22.02 17.58 -14.48
N ILE A 32 -21.84 16.58 -13.60
CA ILE A 32 -20.72 15.64 -13.59
C ILE A 32 -21.17 14.30 -14.17
N LEU A 33 -20.37 13.74 -15.07
CA LEU A 33 -20.63 12.44 -15.67
C LEU A 33 -20.02 11.33 -14.81
N TYR A 34 -20.80 10.30 -14.51
CA TYR A 34 -20.35 9.13 -13.75
C TYR A 34 -20.44 7.88 -14.62
N HIS A 35 -19.40 7.06 -14.59
CA HIS A 35 -19.38 5.73 -15.18
C HIS A 35 -19.79 4.68 -14.14
N ARG A 36 -20.84 3.92 -14.45
CA ARG A 36 -21.41 2.89 -13.59
C ARG A 36 -21.15 1.50 -14.14
N THR A 37 -20.67 0.63 -13.27
CA THR A 37 -20.60 -0.81 -13.47
C THR A 37 -21.55 -1.52 -12.50
N LYS A 38 -21.58 -2.86 -12.53
CA LYS A 38 -22.36 -3.67 -11.59
C LYS A 38 -22.00 -3.40 -10.12
N HIS A 39 -20.77 -2.98 -9.84
CA HIS A 39 -20.22 -2.89 -8.47
C HIS A 39 -19.67 -1.50 -8.11
N THR A 40 -19.52 -0.59 -9.06
CA THR A 40 -18.92 0.73 -8.82
C THR A 40 -19.64 1.82 -9.59
N CYS A 41 -19.63 3.04 -9.05
CA CYS A 41 -20.05 4.26 -9.72
C CYS A 41 -18.95 5.30 -9.47
N VAL A 42 -18.25 5.71 -10.53
CA VAL A 42 -17.02 6.51 -10.45
C VAL A 42 -17.08 7.68 -11.43
N MET A 43 -16.33 8.74 -11.17
CA MET A 43 -16.34 9.94 -12.01
C MET A 43 -15.75 9.63 -13.39
N ALA A 44 -16.44 10.01 -14.46
CA ALA A 44 -15.97 9.85 -15.84
C ALA A 44 -15.21 11.11 -16.27
N LEU A 45 -13.94 10.97 -16.61
CA LEU A 45 -13.03 12.07 -16.90
C LEU A 45 -12.67 12.12 -18.38
N THR A 46 -12.67 13.32 -18.96
CA THR A 46 -12.16 13.61 -20.31
C THR A 46 -10.95 14.56 -20.28
N ASP A 47 -10.84 15.39 -19.24
CA ASP A 47 -9.76 16.36 -19.08
C ASP A 47 -8.45 15.66 -18.70
N ARG A 48 -7.42 15.86 -19.52
CA ARG A 48 -6.10 15.28 -19.31
C ARG A 48 -5.43 15.79 -18.03
N THR A 49 -5.70 17.02 -17.62
CA THR A 49 -5.14 17.59 -16.40
C THR A 49 -5.64 16.84 -15.17
N LEU A 50 -6.96 16.62 -15.06
CA LEU A 50 -7.58 15.82 -14.00
C LEU A 50 -7.14 14.35 -14.05
N ILE A 51 -7.02 13.76 -15.24
CA ILE A 51 -6.49 12.40 -15.39
C ILE A 51 -5.06 12.31 -14.81
N ASN A 52 -4.19 13.27 -15.15
CA ASN A 52 -2.83 13.30 -14.60
C ASN A 52 -2.83 13.50 -13.08
N THR A 53 -3.74 14.31 -12.53
CA THR A 53 -3.92 14.44 -11.07
C THR A 53 -4.31 13.11 -10.44
N ILE A 54 -5.24 12.35 -11.03
CA ILE A 54 -5.61 11.02 -10.52
C ILE A 54 -4.44 10.04 -10.60
N LEU A 55 -3.67 10.05 -11.69
CA LEU A 55 -2.49 9.19 -11.83
C LEU A 55 -1.43 9.52 -10.77
N HIS A 56 -1.15 10.81 -10.57
CA HIS A 56 -0.26 11.30 -9.52
C HIS A 56 -0.76 10.89 -8.13
N GLU A 57 -2.04 11.13 -7.81
CA GLU A 57 -2.62 10.76 -6.51
C GLU A 57 -2.64 9.25 -6.28
N GLY A 58 -2.80 8.46 -7.35
CA GLY A 58 -2.85 7.00 -7.31
C GLY A 58 -1.48 6.32 -7.19
N HIS A 59 -0.41 6.97 -7.67
CA HIS A 59 0.94 6.39 -7.75
C HIS A 59 2.00 7.17 -6.94
N ASP A 60 2.08 8.49 -7.10
CA ASP A 60 3.18 9.34 -6.60
C ASP A 60 2.90 9.97 -5.25
N SER A 61 1.63 10.12 -4.86
CA SER A 61 1.29 10.67 -3.56
C SER A 61 1.94 9.85 -2.44
N VAL A 62 2.27 10.51 -1.33
CA VAL A 62 2.89 9.82 -0.18
C VAL A 62 1.97 8.68 0.33
N ALA A 63 0.66 8.89 0.27
CA ALA A 63 -0.35 7.89 0.62
C ALA A 63 -0.52 6.79 -0.45
N ALA A 64 -0.04 7.02 -1.68
CA ALA A 64 0.06 6.01 -2.70
C ALA A 64 1.33 5.16 -2.58
N GLY A 65 2.45 5.75 -2.21
CA GLY A 65 3.67 5.02 -1.85
C GLY A 65 4.33 4.25 -3.00
N HIS A 66 4.16 4.67 -4.26
CA HIS A 66 4.81 4.07 -5.44
C HIS A 66 4.63 2.54 -5.54
N LEU A 67 3.44 2.04 -5.21
CA LEU A 67 3.14 0.61 -5.30
C LEU A 67 3.05 0.14 -6.76
N SER A 68 3.00 -1.19 -6.94
CA SER A 68 2.97 -1.82 -8.26
C SER A 68 1.82 -1.33 -9.16
N GLU A 69 1.97 -1.57 -10.47
CA GLU A 69 0.93 -1.27 -11.47
C GLU A 69 -0.44 -1.83 -11.06
N ASP A 70 -0.50 -3.10 -10.65
CA ASP A 70 -1.75 -3.74 -10.19
C ASP A 70 -2.40 -2.99 -9.02
N ARG A 71 -1.60 -2.49 -8.07
CA ARG A 71 -2.10 -1.72 -6.92
C ARG A 71 -2.59 -0.34 -7.33
N THR A 72 -1.86 0.29 -8.25
CA THR A 72 -2.24 1.59 -8.83
C THR A 72 -3.54 1.47 -9.63
N LEU A 73 -3.70 0.40 -10.41
CA LEU A 73 -4.93 0.08 -11.15
C LEU A 73 -6.12 -0.06 -10.21
N GLU A 74 -6.01 -0.83 -9.13
CA GLU A 74 -7.12 -1.01 -8.18
C GLU A 74 -7.51 0.30 -7.49
N ARG A 75 -6.55 1.20 -7.22
CA ARG A 75 -6.88 2.54 -6.70
C ARG A 75 -7.66 3.38 -7.70
N VAL A 76 -7.11 3.54 -8.90
CA VAL A 76 -7.72 4.37 -9.97
C VAL A 76 -9.13 3.88 -10.31
N LYS A 77 -9.31 2.57 -10.44
CA LYS A 77 -10.58 1.89 -10.70
C LYS A 77 -11.70 2.26 -9.73
N THR A 78 -11.36 2.59 -8.48
CA THR A 78 -12.35 2.94 -7.45
C THR A 78 -12.71 4.42 -7.43
N CYS A 79 -11.98 5.27 -8.18
CA CYS A 79 -12.12 6.73 -8.12
C CYS A 79 -12.71 7.31 -9.40
N SER A 80 -12.16 6.91 -10.55
CA SER A 80 -12.53 7.50 -11.82
C SER A 80 -12.38 6.52 -12.98
N TRP A 81 -12.94 6.92 -14.12
CA TRP A 81 -12.91 6.18 -15.37
C TRP A 81 -12.66 7.14 -16.52
N TRP A 82 -11.84 6.73 -17.50
CA TRP A 82 -11.68 7.44 -18.76
C TRP A 82 -11.32 6.44 -19.87
N THR A 83 -11.23 6.91 -21.11
CA THR A 83 -10.84 6.07 -22.24
C THR A 83 -9.40 5.59 -22.08
N ASN A 84 -9.17 4.28 -22.23
CA ASN A 84 -7.85 3.65 -22.09
C ASN A 84 -7.19 3.82 -20.71
N TRP A 85 -7.96 4.09 -19.64
CA TRP A 85 -7.41 4.32 -18.30
C TRP A 85 -6.43 3.27 -17.78
N LYS A 86 -6.64 2.00 -18.12
CA LYS A 86 -5.70 0.92 -17.76
C LYS A 86 -4.34 1.07 -18.45
N LYS A 87 -4.34 1.44 -19.73
CA LYS A 87 -3.12 1.66 -20.51
C LYS A 87 -2.36 2.86 -19.96
N ASP A 88 -3.08 3.93 -19.64
CA ASP A 88 -2.47 5.13 -19.07
C ASP A 88 -1.82 4.86 -17.70
N VAL A 89 -2.46 4.05 -16.84
CA VAL A 89 -1.86 3.63 -15.57
C VAL A 89 -0.59 2.81 -15.80
N ALA A 90 -0.62 1.85 -16.72
CA ALA A 90 0.55 1.03 -17.05
C ALA A 90 1.72 1.90 -17.56
N GLU A 91 1.44 2.81 -18.49
CA GLU A 91 2.43 3.75 -19.04
C GLU A 91 2.99 4.68 -17.96
N TYR A 92 2.15 5.18 -17.05
CA TYR A 92 2.58 6.01 -15.92
C TYR A 92 3.54 5.27 -14.98
N CYS A 93 3.20 4.03 -14.58
CA CYS A 93 4.06 3.23 -13.71
C CYS A 93 5.37 2.82 -14.41
N GLN A 94 5.33 2.54 -15.72
CA GLN A 94 6.51 2.17 -16.51
C GLN A 94 7.47 3.33 -16.73
N THR A 95 6.96 4.57 -16.78
CA THR A 95 7.77 5.78 -16.94
C THR A 95 8.23 6.38 -15.61
N CYS A 96 7.80 5.83 -14.47
CA CYS A 96 8.20 6.30 -13.15
C CYS A 96 9.68 6.01 -12.86
N ASP A 97 10.51 7.04 -12.95
CA ASP A 97 11.97 6.98 -12.71
C ASP A 97 12.34 6.32 -11.36
N ARG A 98 11.59 6.63 -10.30
CA ARG A 98 11.78 6.04 -8.96
C ARG A 98 11.60 4.52 -8.97
N CYS A 99 10.48 4.06 -9.54
CA CYS A 99 10.16 2.64 -9.63
C CYS A 99 11.14 1.90 -10.55
N GLN A 100 11.47 2.47 -11.71
CA GLN A 100 12.36 1.82 -12.68
C GLN A 100 13.78 1.67 -12.15
N LYS A 101 14.29 2.65 -11.39
CA LYS A 101 15.62 2.55 -10.79
C LYS A 101 15.64 1.63 -9.56
N ALA A 102 14.53 1.53 -8.81
CA ALA A 102 14.40 0.64 -7.65
C ALA A 102 14.25 -0.84 -8.04
N ASN A 103 13.55 -1.13 -9.14
CA ASN A 103 13.31 -2.47 -9.67
C ASN A 103 14.58 -3.06 -10.33
N ARG A 104 15.62 -3.36 -9.54
CA ARG A 104 16.64 -4.31 -9.97
C ARG A 104 16.08 -5.72 -9.79
N ALA A 105 16.03 -6.50 -10.87
CA ALA A 105 15.48 -7.85 -10.85
C ALA A 105 16.20 -8.72 -9.79
N THR A 106 15.51 -9.02 -8.69
CA THR A 106 16.01 -9.93 -7.66
C THR A 106 15.79 -11.36 -8.12
N GLY A 107 16.74 -11.91 -8.88
CA GLY A 107 16.70 -13.24 -9.49
C GLY A 107 16.79 -14.42 -8.52
N LYS A 108 16.22 -14.35 -7.32
CA LYS A 108 16.17 -15.51 -6.42
C LYS A 108 15.03 -16.44 -6.86
N LYS A 109 15.38 -17.64 -7.33
CA LYS A 109 14.43 -18.72 -7.54
C LYS A 109 13.90 -19.16 -6.16
N PHE A 110 12.61 -18.94 -5.93
CA PHE A 110 11.95 -19.33 -4.69
C PHE A 110 11.83 -20.86 -4.60
N GLY A 111 12.13 -21.41 -3.43
CA GLY A 111 11.91 -22.82 -3.12
C GLY A 111 10.42 -23.20 -3.11
N MET A 112 10.13 -24.49 -3.10
CA MET A 112 8.74 -24.99 -3.06
C MET A 112 8.01 -24.46 -1.82
N MET A 113 6.78 -23.97 -2.04
CA MET A 113 5.88 -23.52 -0.96
C MET A 113 5.52 -24.70 -0.05
N ILE A 114 5.81 -24.57 1.24
CA ILE A 114 5.30 -25.46 2.28
C ILE A 114 4.23 -24.69 3.07
N GLN A 115 3.22 -25.42 3.54
CA GLN A 115 2.07 -24.87 4.25
C GLN A 115 2.45 -24.49 5.69
N ILE A 116 2.28 -23.21 6.04
CA ILE A 116 2.43 -22.69 7.41
C ILE A 116 1.24 -23.18 8.25
N GLN A 117 1.45 -23.46 9.55
CA GLN A 117 0.33 -23.58 10.49
C GLN A 117 -0.31 -22.20 10.65
N GLU A 118 -1.54 -22.03 10.18
CA GLU A 118 -2.23 -20.75 10.26
C GLU A 118 -2.41 -20.34 11.73
N PRO A 119 -2.08 -19.07 12.09
CA PRO A 119 -2.36 -18.55 13.42
C PRO A 119 -3.88 -18.60 13.66
N LYS A 120 -4.28 -18.98 14.87
CA LYS A 120 -5.68 -19.13 15.25
C LYS A 120 -6.32 -17.79 15.59
N SER A 121 -5.50 -16.79 15.92
CA SER A 121 -5.94 -15.45 16.28
C SER A 121 -5.00 -14.35 15.76
N PRO A 122 -5.52 -13.13 15.49
CA PRO A 122 -4.67 -11.99 15.17
C PRO A 122 -3.63 -11.74 16.28
N TRP A 123 -2.42 -11.37 15.90
CA TRP A 123 -1.31 -11.04 16.81
C TRP A 123 -0.73 -12.21 17.62
N GLU A 124 -1.14 -13.45 17.34
CA GLU A 124 -0.54 -14.65 17.93
C GLU A 124 0.94 -14.81 17.52
N ILE A 125 1.21 -14.66 16.21
CA ILE A 125 2.53 -14.78 15.61
C ILE A 125 2.84 -13.50 14.84
N VAL A 126 4.02 -12.92 15.06
CA VAL A 126 4.52 -11.78 14.30
C VAL A 126 5.86 -12.14 13.66
N HIS A 127 5.96 -12.00 12.34
CA HIS A 127 7.24 -12.10 11.65
C HIS A 127 7.89 -10.71 11.62
N MET A 128 9.18 -10.65 11.93
CA MET A 128 9.95 -9.40 12.02
C MET A 128 11.29 -9.54 11.31
N ASP A 129 11.67 -8.49 10.57
CA ASP A 129 12.94 -8.42 9.85
C ASP A 129 13.50 -6.99 9.85
N TRP A 130 14.80 -6.86 9.63
CA TRP A 130 15.52 -5.60 9.52
C TRP A 130 15.78 -5.21 8.07
N VAL A 131 15.07 -4.19 7.61
CA VAL A 131 15.45 -3.53 6.35
C VAL A 131 16.74 -2.74 6.57
N THR A 132 17.84 -3.21 5.97
CA THR A 132 19.18 -2.59 6.04
C THR A 132 19.53 -1.81 4.78
N ALA A 133 20.61 -1.02 4.84
CA ALA A 133 21.13 -0.21 3.73
C ALA A 133 20.13 0.84 3.21
N LEU A 134 19.37 1.45 4.11
CA LEU A 134 18.56 2.64 3.83
C LEU A 134 19.40 3.91 4.05
N PRO A 135 19.13 5.01 3.32
CA PRO A 135 19.79 6.29 3.55
C PRO A 135 19.62 6.73 5.02
N PRO A 136 20.62 7.41 5.62
CA PRO A 136 20.50 7.93 6.99
C PRO A 136 19.23 8.76 7.15
N GLY A 137 18.45 8.45 8.17
CA GLY A 137 17.14 9.05 8.43
C GLY A 137 17.16 10.39 9.19
N GLY A 138 18.30 11.07 9.23
CA GLY A 138 18.62 12.11 10.20
C GLY A 138 19.16 11.55 11.53
N GLU A 139 19.53 12.43 12.45
CA GLU A 139 19.99 12.04 13.80
C GLU A 139 18.81 11.58 14.65
N ARG A 140 18.75 10.27 14.95
CA ARG A 140 18.22 9.67 16.19
C ARG A 140 18.17 8.13 16.08
N THR A 141 19.24 7.49 16.52
CA THR A 141 19.40 6.03 16.60
C THR A 141 19.19 5.52 18.03
N MET A 142 18.07 5.90 18.67
CA MET A 142 17.68 5.37 19.99
C MET A 142 16.32 4.67 19.92
N ASP A 143 16.31 3.44 20.45
CA ASP A 143 15.15 2.68 20.94
C ASP A 143 14.20 1.98 19.96
N THR A 144 14.71 1.07 19.15
CA THR A 144 13.89 0.04 18.47
C THR A 144 12.93 -0.68 19.42
N ALA A 145 13.36 -1.00 20.65
CA ALA A 145 12.50 -1.63 21.66
C ALA A 145 11.32 -0.73 22.05
N ILE A 146 11.56 0.58 22.22
CA ILE A 146 10.50 1.56 22.50
C ILE A 146 9.60 1.76 21.27
N VAL A 147 10.15 1.73 20.06
CA VAL A 147 9.33 1.78 18.84
C VAL A 147 8.39 0.57 18.76
N ILE A 148 8.88 -0.65 18.98
CA ILE A 148 8.05 -1.87 18.98
C ILE A 148 7.00 -1.78 20.09
N TRP A 149 7.38 -1.35 21.29
CA TRP A 149 6.47 -1.14 22.40
C TRP A 149 5.37 -0.12 22.05
N ASN A 150 5.74 1.09 21.68
CA ASN A 150 4.82 2.21 21.44
C ASN A 150 3.98 2.04 20.18
N LYS A 151 4.47 1.37 19.14
CA LYS A 151 3.80 1.30 17.83
C LYS A 151 3.12 -0.02 17.54
N ALA A 152 3.49 -1.09 18.25
CA ALA A 152 2.91 -2.41 18.05
C ALA A 152 2.24 -2.92 19.33
N ILE A 153 3.03 -3.18 20.38
CA ILE A 153 2.53 -3.90 21.56
C ILE A 153 1.49 -3.10 22.35
N SER A 154 1.71 -1.80 22.58
CA SER A 154 0.76 -0.94 23.32
C SER A 154 -0.63 -0.88 22.68
N HIS A 155 -0.69 -1.07 21.35
CA HIS A 155 -1.93 -1.01 20.59
C HIS A 155 -2.57 -2.38 20.36
N LYS A 156 -1.76 -3.45 20.31
CA LYS A 156 -2.17 -4.78 19.83
C LYS A 156 -2.13 -5.88 20.90
N GLY A 157 -1.48 -5.62 22.03
CA GLY A 157 -1.19 -6.60 23.06
C GLY A 157 0.13 -7.33 22.83
N LEU A 158 0.49 -8.20 23.79
CA LEU A 158 1.67 -9.05 23.70
C LEU A 158 1.48 -10.15 22.66
N PHE A 159 2.52 -10.40 21.87
CA PHE A 159 2.54 -11.51 20.90
C PHE A 159 2.92 -12.81 21.60
N GLN A 160 2.38 -13.95 21.16
CA GLN A 160 2.77 -15.25 21.71
C GLN A 160 4.12 -15.70 21.15
N SER A 161 4.41 -15.39 19.88
CA SER A 161 5.70 -15.65 19.25
C SER A 161 6.11 -14.54 18.28
N ILE A 162 7.41 -14.25 18.27
CA ILE A 162 8.06 -13.42 17.24
C ILE A 162 9.01 -14.33 16.47
N ILE A 163 8.83 -14.37 15.15
CA ILE A 163 9.70 -15.11 14.23
C ILE A 163 10.60 -14.08 13.53
N SER A 164 11.91 -14.21 13.74
CA SER A 164 12.92 -13.38 13.10
C SER A 164 14.09 -14.24 12.62
N ASP A 165 14.95 -13.67 11.78
CA ASP A 165 16.23 -14.27 11.44
C ASP A 165 17.20 -14.26 12.64
N ARG A 166 18.41 -14.81 12.44
CA ARG A 166 19.46 -14.86 13.47
C ARG A 166 20.32 -13.59 13.49
N ASP A 167 19.76 -12.43 13.13
CA ASP A 167 20.52 -11.18 13.21
C ASP A 167 20.91 -10.88 14.68
N PRO A 168 22.19 -10.53 14.96
CA PRO A 168 22.66 -10.15 16.29
C PRO A 168 21.85 -9.03 16.95
N ARG A 169 21.22 -8.16 16.13
CA ARG A 169 20.33 -7.08 16.59
C ARG A 169 19.07 -7.63 17.24
N PHE A 170 18.52 -8.76 16.76
CA PHE A 170 17.44 -9.45 17.44
C PHE A 170 17.98 -10.18 18.67
N THR A 171 18.96 -11.06 18.49
CA THR A 171 19.33 -12.11 19.47
C THR A 171 19.96 -11.63 20.79
N SER A 172 20.35 -10.37 20.95
CA SER A 172 21.03 -9.91 22.19
C SER A 172 20.46 -8.62 22.80
N VAL A 173 20.70 -7.47 22.17
CA VAL A 173 20.41 -6.15 22.77
C VAL A 173 18.92 -5.83 22.74
N LEU A 174 18.25 -6.07 21.61
CA LEU A 174 16.82 -5.78 21.47
C LEU A 174 15.97 -6.61 22.44
N TRP A 175 16.20 -7.92 22.50
CA TRP A 175 15.47 -8.80 23.41
C TRP A 175 15.67 -8.41 24.86
N THR A 176 16.91 -8.15 25.27
CA THR A 176 17.21 -7.71 26.64
C THR A 176 16.44 -6.44 27.00
N ASN A 177 16.40 -5.45 26.09
CA ASN A 177 15.69 -4.20 26.33
C ASN A 177 14.16 -4.37 26.35
N LEU A 178 13.60 -5.21 25.48
CA LEU A 178 12.17 -5.54 25.52
C LEU A 178 11.79 -6.24 26.82
N HIS A 179 12.56 -7.24 27.27
CA HIS A 179 12.33 -7.92 28.56
C HIS A 179 12.36 -6.96 29.75
N ASN A 180 13.33 -6.03 29.76
CA ASN A 180 13.41 -5.00 30.78
C ASN A 180 12.18 -4.07 30.76
N LEU A 181 11.71 -3.65 29.57
CA LEU A 181 10.50 -2.84 29.43
C LEU A 181 9.25 -3.56 29.91
N PHE A 182 9.15 -4.88 29.70
CA PHE A 182 8.03 -5.68 30.19
C PHE A 182 8.10 -6.01 31.68
N GLY A 183 9.24 -5.75 32.35
CA GLY A 183 9.46 -6.15 33.74
C GLY A 183 9.36 -7.66 33.97
N THR A 184 9.60 -8.48 32.93
CA THR A 184 9.35 -9.92 32.97
C THR A 184 10.50 -10.72 32.35
N LYS A 185 10.73 -11.92 32.91
CA LYS A 185 11.51 -12.99 32.27
C LYS A 185 10.64 -13.81 31.30
N LEU A 186 9.80 -13.15 30.49
CA LEU A 186 9.04 -13.84 29.46
C LEU A 186 10.01 -14.59 28.54
N SER A 187 9.69 -15.79 28.09
CA SER A 187 10.46 -16.48 27.06
C SER A 187 9.72 -16.27 25.75
N PHE A 188 10.09 -15.25 24.97
CA PHE A 188 9.64 -15.21 23.59
C PHE A 188 10.31 -16.37 22.87
N SER A 189 9.52 -17.33 22.39
CA SER A 189 10.08 -18.43 21.62
C SER A 189 10.52 -17.89 20.26
N THR A 190 11.82 -17.66 20.10
CA THR A 190 12.48 -17.48 18.80
C THR A 190 12.57 -18.86 18.14
N THR A 191 11.44 -19.41 17.71
CA THR A 191 11.40 -20.78 17.20
C THR A 191 11.82 -20.83 15.75
N TYR A 192 12.94 -21.52 15.54
CA TYR A 192 13.49 -21.92 14.27
C TYR A 192 12.57 -22.95 13.60
N HIS A 193 11.75 -22.52 12.65
CA HIS A 193 11.15 -23.41 11.66
C HIS A 193 11.40 -22.87 10.25
N SER A 194 12.69 -22.88 9.86
CA SER A 194 13.19 -22.56 8.51
C SER A 194 12.71 -23.51 7.41
N LYS A 195 11.74 -24.39 7.69
CA LYS A 195 11.14 -25.34 6.73
C LYS A 195 9.73 -24.94 6.30
N THR A 196 9.17 -23.85 6.81
CA THR A 196 7.75 -23.52 6.60
C THR A 196 7.47 -22.09 6.15
N ASP A 197 8.44 -21.17 6.10
CA ASP A 197 8.14 -19.73 6.11
C ASP A 197 7.99 -19.01 4.74
N GLY A 198 7.85 -19.75 3.63
CA GLY A 198 7.89 -19.16 2.29
C GLY A 198 6.77 -18.15 1.95
N LEU A 199 5.69 -18.09 2.73
CA LEU A 199 4.65 -17.05 2.58
C LEU A 199 5.00 -15.76 3.33
N ALA A 200 5.46 -15.85 4.59
CA ALA A 200 5.85 -14.65 5.33
C ALA A 200 7.14 -14.06 4.75
N GLU A 201 8.11 -14.89 4.33
CA GLU A 201 9.32 -14.44 3.64
C GLU A 201 9.00 -13.65 2.37
N ARG A 202 8.05 -14.11 1.55
CA ARG A 202 7.62 -13.36 0.35
C ARG A 202 6.91 -12.06 0.70
N MET A 203 6.12 -12.05 1.77
CA MET A 203 5.45 -10.84 2.24
C MET A 203 6.46 -9.82 2.79
N ILE A 204 7.44 -10.28 3.57
CA ILE A 204 8.54 -9.46 4.10
C ILE A 204 9.38 -8.91 2.94
N GLN A 205 9.76 -9.73 1.96
CA GLN A 205 10.51 -9.26 0.79
C GLN A 205 9.73 -8.20 0.00
N ALA A 206 8.42 -8.40 -0.22
CA ALA A 206 7.59 -7.40 -0.88
C ALA A 206 7.50 -6.10 -0.07
N LEU A 207 7.46 -6.18 1.27
CA LEU A 207 7.54 -5.02 2.15
C LEU A 207 8.90 -4.33 2.10
N GLU A 208 9.99 -5.10 2.08
CA GLU A 208 11.34 -4.57 1.93
C GLU A 208 11.49 -3.81 0.62
N ASP A 209 11.08 -4.42 -0.50
CA ASP A 209 11.19 -3.83 -1.83
C ASP A 209 10.36 -2.54 -1.92
N MET A 210 9.18 -2.52 -1.28
CA MET A 210 8.35 -1.32 -1.14
C MET A 210 9.06 -0.24 -0.31
N ILE A 211 9.61 -0.58 0.85
CA ILE A 211 10.36 0.36 1.70
C ILE A 211 11.59 0.88 0.97
N ARG A 212 12.34 0.00 0.29
CA ARG A 212 13.50 0.38 -0.52
C ARG A 212 13.10 1.31 -1.64
N THR A 213 12.05 1.02 -2.40
CA THR A 213 11.55 1.90 -3.47
C THR A 213 11.15 3.27 -2.93
N PHE A 214 10.47 3.28 -1.78
CA PHE A 214 10.06 4.51 -1.11
C PHE A 214 11.26 5.32 -0.55
N CYS A 215 12.32 4.65 -0.09
CA CYS A 215 13.47 5.29 0.55
C CYS A 215 14.66 5.57 -0.40
N ALA A 216 14.84 4.79 -1.47
CA ALA A 216 16.06 4.70 -2.28
C ALA A 216 16.44 5.99 -3.02
N TYR A 217 15.53 6.95 -3.11
CA TYR A 217 15.77 8.23 -3.78
C TYR A 217 15.69 9.44 -2.85
N GLY A 218 15.75 9.23 -1.53
CA GLY A 218 15.68 10.32 -0.57
C GLY A 218 14.40 11.11 -0.79
N LEU A 219 13.24 10.45 -0.60
CA LEU A 219 11.94 11.04 -0.84
C LEU A 219 11.79 12.29 0.05
N GLU A 220 12.03 13.44 -0.57
CA GLU A 220 11.90 14.76 -0.01
C GLU A 220 10.55 15.29 -0.47
N PHE A 221 9.64 15.43 0.48
CA PHE A 221 8.36 16.09 0.26
C PHE A 221 8.43 17.46 0.92
N LYS A 222 8.28 18.53 0.14
CA LYS A 222 8.07 19.87 0.68
C LYS A 222 6.58 20.09 0.85
N ASP A 223 6.16 20.41 2.07
CA ASP A 223 4.78 20.82 2.31
C ASP A 223 4.55 22.28 1.91
N SER A 224 3.34 22.78 2.16
CA SER A 224 2.95 24.15 1.85
C SER A 224 3.74 25.22 2.61
N ASP A 225 4.44 24.84 3.67
CA ASP A 225 5.21 25.73 4.54
C ASP A 225 6.74 25.61 4.29
N ASP A 226 7.13 25.05 3.14
CA ASP A 226 8.52 24.78 2.72
C ASP A 226 9.30 23.81 3.61
N PHE A 227 8.61 23.07 4.51
CA PHE A 227 9.26 22.09 5.36
C PHE A 227 9.58 20.81 4.58
N VAL A 228 10.83 20.36 4.65
CA VAL A 228 11.31 19.14 3.97
C VAL A 228 11.07 17.93 4.86
N HIS A 229 10.15 17.07 4.45
CA HIS A 229 9.91 15.77 5.05
C HIS A 229 10.81 14.71 4.42
N TYR A 230 11.50 13.94 5.27
CA TYR A 230 12.34 12.81 4.86
C TYR A 230 11.57 11.48 4.93
N TRP A 231 12.10 10.44 4.29
CA TRP A 231 11.47 9.11 4.24
C TRP A 231 11.01 8.59 5.62
N CYS A 232 11.78 8.81 6.69
CA CYS A 232 11.42 8.38 8.05
C CYS A 232 10.13 9.02 8.56
N THR A 233 9.96 10.32 8.31
CA THR A 233 8.76 11.08 8.68
C THR A 233 7.55 10.68 7.85
N LEU A 234 7.78 10.16 6.65
CA LEU A 234 6.76 9.71 5.71
C LEU A 234 6.40 8.21 5.86
N MET A 235 7.07 7.45 6.73
CA MET A 235 6.75 6.04 7.02
C MET A 235 5.29 5.77 7.41
N PRO A 236 4.60 6.63 8.19
CA PRO A 236 3.18 6.45 8.46
C PRO A 236 2.31 6.44 7.20
N ALA A 237 2.66 7.23 6.18
CA ALA A 237 1.94 7.28 4.92
C ALA A 237 2.19 6.02 4.08
N LEU A 238 3.43 5.51 4.05
CA LEU A 238 3.74 4.22 3.42
C LEU A 238 2.99 3.05 4.10
N LYS A 239 2.96 3.03 5.44
CA LYS A 239 2.17 2.06 6.21
C LYS A 239 0.68 2.14 5.84
N LEU A 240 0.14 3.34 5.69
CA LEU A 240 -1.24 3.56 5.29
C LEU A 240 -1.51 3.06 3.86
N ALA A 241 -0.59 3.34 2.92
CA ALA A 241 -0.62 2.88 1.53
C ALA A 241 -0.69 1.35 1.44
N TYR A 242 0.17 0.66 2.21
CA TYR A 242 0.19 -0.79 2.29
C TYR A 242 -1.08 -1.35 2.92
N LYS A 243 -1.50 -0.81 4.07
CA LYS A 243 -2.67 -1.29 4.82
C LYS A 243 -3.98 -1.23 4.02
N THR A 244 -4.06 -0.35 3.04
CA THR A 244 -5.25 -0.12 2.20
C THR A 244 -5.16 -0.77 0.83
N SER A 245 -4.06 -1.45 0.53
CA SER A 245 -3.86 -2.15 -0.74
C SER A 245 -4.45 -3.56 -0.70
N ILE A 246 -5.20 -3.94 -1.73
CA ILE A 246 -5.80 -5.28 -1.84
C ILE A 246 -4.71 -6.29 -2.13
N HIS A 247 -4.60 -7.37 -1.37
CA HIS A 247 -3.61 -8.43 -1.62
C HIS A 247 -4.18 -9.53 -2.52
N SER A 248 -3.41 -9.99 -3.50
CA SER A 248 -3.85 -11.00 -4.49
C SER A 248 -4.21 -12.34 -3.83
N THR A 249 -3.50 -12.71 -2.77
CA THR A 249 -3.73 -13.96 -2.04
C THR A 249 -5.04 -13.97 -1.27
N THR A 250 -5.46 -12.83 -0.71
CA THR A 250 -6.63 -12.75 0.18
C THR A 250 -7.84 -12.06 -0.45
N GLY A 251 -7.64 -11.32 -1.55
CA GLY A 251 -8.65 -10.45 -2.16
C GLY A 251 -9.10 -9.29 -1.25
N LYS A 252 -8.44 -9.08 -0.10
CA LYS A 252 -8.79 -8.08 0.92
C LYS A 252 -7.58 -7.22 1.26
N THR A 253 -7.84 -6.06 1.85
CA THR A 253 -6.81 -5.17 2.38
C THR A 253 -6.37 -5.64 3.77
N PRO A 254 -5.10 -5.44 4.18
CA PRO A 254 -4.68 -5.73 5.54
C PRO A 254 -5.51 -5.01 6.61
N ALA A 255 -5.90 -3.75 6.40
CA ALA A 255 -6.73 -3.01 7.36
C ALA A 255 -8.11 -3.64 7.56
N MET A 256 -8.73 -4.16 6.50
CA MET A 256 -10.01 -4.87 6.59
C MET A 256 -9.88 -6.17 7.37
N LEU A 257 -8.78 -6.91 7.18
CA LEU A 257 -8.53 -8.17 7.90
C LEU A 257 -8.19 -7.93 9.38
N GLU A 258 -7.43 -6.86 9.67
CA GLU A 258 -6.91 -6.55 11.01
C GLU A 258 -7.94 -5.81 11.87
N ASN A 259 -8.62 -4.81 11.31
CA ASN A 259 -9.48 -3.89 12.07
C ASN A 259 -10.96 -3.98 11.66
N GLY A 260 -11.30 -4.68 10.57
CA GLY A 260 -12.67 -4.75 10.04
C GLY A 260 -13.11 -3.53 9.23
N TRP A 261 -12.23 -2.56 8.98
CA TRP A 261 -12.54 -1.35 8.20
C TRP A 261 -11.29 -0.81 7.49
N ASN A 262 -11.51 -0.05 6.40
CA ASN A 262 -10.46 0.66 5.69
C ASN A 262 -10.43 2.14 6.08
N PRO A 263 -9.25 2.69 6.43
CA PRO A 263 -9.11 4.13 6.61
C PRO A 263 -9.33 4.88 5.30
N ARG A 264 -9.87 6.10 5.41
CA ARG A 264 -10.05 7.00 4.28
C ARG A 264 -8.70 7.56 3.83
N LEU A 265 -8.53 7.66 2.52
CA LEU A 265 -7.31 8.16 1.88
C LEU A 265 -7.55 9.52 1.21
N PRO A 266 -6.50 10.30 0.92
CA PRO A 266 -6.64 11.60 0.24
C PRO A 266 -7.46 11.51 -1.04
N TYR A 267 -7.24 10.51 -1.89
CA TYR A 267 -8.02 10.34 -3.12
C TYR A 267 -9.50 10.00 -2.88
N ASP A 268 -9.90 9.49 -1.70
CA ASP A 268 -11.31 9.31 -1.39
C ASP A 268 -12.02 10.65 -1.21
N THR A 269 -11.27 11.74 -0.97
CA THR A 269 -11.84 13.09 -0.95
C THR A 269 -12.20 13.59 -2.35
N LEU A 270 -11.50 13.11 -3.38
CA LEU A 270 -11.83 13.38 -4.79
C LEU A 270 -13.14 12.70 -5.22
N LYS A 271 -13.66 11.76 -4.41
CA LYS A 271 -14.94 11.08 -4.63
C LYS A 271 -16.15 11.83 -4.06
N ARG A 272 -15.99 13.05 -3.51
CA ARG A 272 -17.09 13.91 -3.02
C ARG A 272 -17.23 15.12 -3.94
N THR A 273 -18.42 15.53 -4.39
CA THR A 273 -19.82 15.23 -4.00
C THR A 273 -20.60 14.54 -5.11
#